data_AF-A0A345SRK7-F1
#
_entry.id   AF-A0A345SRK7-F1
#
_cell.length_a   1.000
_cell.length_b   1.000
_cell.length_c   1.000
_cell.angle_alpha   90.00
_cell.angle_beta   90.00
_cell.angle_gamma   90.00
#
_symmetry.space_group_name_H-M   'P 1'
#
loop_
_entity.id
_entity.type
_entity.pdbx_description
1 polymer ?
#
loop_
_entity_poly.entity_id
_entity_poly.type
_entity_poly.pdbx_seq_one_letter_code
_entity_poly.pdbx_strand_id
1 'polypeptide(L)'
;MAVGPIGRWPSLAAAAAGLYPAGGQEPISCIGRSAQQDPHQMRLPCTGYTGGTSGSPWITEIDPRTRTGYVIGVIGGHQRGGDSPDVSYSAYFGADVRTLYERAVAQGG
;
A
#
# COMPACT_ATOMS: atom_id res chain seq x y z
N MET A 1 -2.56 6.83 12.34
CA MET A 1 -1.74 6.58 11.14
C MET A 1 -1.72 7.86 10.33
N ALA A 2 -0.56 8.24 9.77
CA ALA A 2 -0.42 9.41 8.92
C ALA A 2 -0.07 8.98 7.50
N VAL A 3 -0.43 9.78 6.50
CA VAL A 3 0.11 9.62 5.15
C VAL A 3 1.58 10.04 5.18
N GLY A 4 2.47 9.21 4.64
CA GLY A 4 3.90 9.52 4.58
C GLY A 4 4.20 10.79 3.76
N PRO A 5 5.40 11.38 3.90
CA PRO A 5 5.80 12.54 3.12
C PRO A 5 5.76 12.27 1.61
N ILE A 6 5.59 13.33 0.81
CA ILE A 6 5.56 13.22 -0.66
C ILE A 6 6.95 12.79 -1.15
N GLY A 7 7.01 11.71 -1.92
CA GLY A 7 8.24 11.29 -2.56
C GLY A 7 8.12 9.95 -3.27
N ARG A 8 9.13 9.64 -4.08
CA ARG A 8 9.32 8.27 -4.54
C ARG A 8 9.84 7.47 -3.36
N TRP A 9 9.19 6.35 -3.06
CA TRP A 9 9.54 5.42 -1.99
C TRP A 9 10.20 4.12 -2.49
N PRO A 10 11.21 4.15 -3.39
CA PRO A 10 11.87 2.93 -3.80
C PRO A 10 12.79 2.44 -2.69
N SER A 11 12.85 1.13 -2.51
CA SER A 11 13.76 0.44 -1.58
C SER A 11 13.46 0.59 -0.09
N LEU A 12 12.21 0.90 0.28
CA LEU A 12 11.79 0.92 1.68
C LEU A 12 11.21 -0.42 2.12
N ALA A 13 11.42 -0.76 3.40
CA ALA A 13 10.66 -1.83 4.03
C ALA A 13 9.20 -1.36 4.19
N ALA A 14 8.27 -2.10 3.59
CA ALA A 14 6.85 -1.83 3.68
C ALA A 14 6.12 -3.11 4.09
N ALA A 15 5.17 -2.96 5.01
CA ALA A 15 4.21 -3.98 5.33
C ALA A 15 2.93 -3.73 4.52
N ALA A 16 2.55 -4.68 3.68
CA ALA A 16 1.22 -4.72 3.11
C ALA A 16 0.33 -5.53 4.06
N ALA A 17 -0.78 -4.98 4.51
CA ALA A 17 -1.80 -5.72 5.25
C ALA A 17 -3.00 -5.86 4.31
N GLY A 18 -3.44 -7.07 3.98
CA GLY A 18 -4.61 -7.35 3.17
C GLY A 18 -5.80 -7.67 4.07
N LEU A 19 -6.90 -6.91 3.92
CA LEU A 19 -8.17 -7.24 4.53
C LEU A 19 -8.82 -8.36 3.74
N TYR A 20 -9.22 -9.43 4.44
CA TYR A 20 -10.05 -10.55 3.98
C TYR A 20 -9.97 -10.84 2.46
N PRO A 21 -8.96 -11.61 2.00
CA PRO A 21 -8.99 -12.13 0.64
C PRO A 21 -10.33 -12.84 0.38
N ALA A 22 -10.90 -12.68 -0.82
CA ALA A 22 -12.19 -13.24 -1.18
C ALA A 22 -12.20 -14.76 -0.95
N GLY A 23 -12.86 -15.19 0.14
CA GLY A 23 -12.95 -16.58 0.58
C GLY A 23 -12.10 -16.96 1.81
N GLY A 24 -11.25 -16.08 2.33
CA GLY A 24 -10.45 -16.28 3.55
C GLY A 24 -10.94 -15.45 4.74
N GLN A 25 -10.93 -16.05 5.93
CA GLN A 25 -11.34 -15.41 7.20
C GLN A 25 -10.16 -14.76 7.96
N GLU A 26 -8.93 -14.91 7.48
CA GLU A 26 -7.71 -14.41 8.15
C GLU A 26 -7.10 -13.25 7.34
N PRO A 27 -6.73 -12.12 7.99
CA PRO A 27 -5.94 -11.07 7.35
C PRO A 27 -4.57 -11.61 6.89
N ILE A 28 -4.18 -11.29 5.67
CA ILE A 28 -2.83 -11.61 5.17
C ILE A 28 -1.93 -10.40 5.41
N SER A 29 -0.74 -10.62 5.94
CA SER A 29 0.28 -9.57 6.01
C SER A 29 1.59 -10.06 5.40
N CYS A 30 2.28 -9.14 4.72
CA CYS A 30 3.57 -9.39 4.09
C CYS A 30 4.48 -8.20 4.34
N ILE A 31 5.74 -8.48 4.64
CA ILE A 31 6.79 -7.47 4.76
C ILE A 31 7.77 -7.70 3.63
N GLY A 32 7.98 -6.67 2.82
CA GLY A 32 8.92 -6.71 1.71
C GLY A 32 9.67 -5.40 1.55
N ARG A 33 10.59 -5.37 0.60
CA ARG A 33 11.24 -4.13 0.15
C ARG A 33 10.56 -3.64 -1.12
N SER A 34 10.03 -2.42 -1.09
CA SER A 34 9.42 -1.80 -2.26
C SER A 34 10.46 -1.57 -3.36
N ALA A 35 10.01 -1.61 -4.61
CA ALA A 35 10.81 -1.21 -5.77
C ALA A 35 9.95 -0.37 -6.71
N GLN A 36 10.58 0.44 -7.55
CA GLN A 36 9.88 1.12 -8.63
C GLN A 36 9.43 0.10 -9.68
N GLN A 37 8.16 0.18 -10.11
CA GLN A 37 7.65 -0.55 -11.27
C GLN A 37 7.73 0.34 -12.52
N ASP A 38 7.20 1.56 -12.42
CA ASP A 38 7.21 2.55 -13.49
C ASP A 38 7.22 3.99 -12.90
N PRO A 39 7.11 5.07 -13.69
CA PRO A 39 7.11 6.43 -13.14
C PRO A 39 5.98 6.73 -12.13
N HIS A 40 4.88 5.99 -12.15
CA HIS A 40 3.67 6.20 -11.36
C HIS A 40 3.37 5.06 -10.37
N GLN A 41 3.96 3.89 -10.54
CA GLN A 41 3.72 2.72 -9.67
C GLN A 41 4.99 2.18 -9.00
N MET A 42 4.77 1.62 -7.81
CA MET A 42 5.71 0.79 -7.08
C MET A 42 5.20 -0.65 -6.98
N ARG A 43 6.13 -1.56 -6.72
CA ARG A 43 5.88 -2.98 -6.52
C ARG A 43 6.52 -3.50 -5.23
N LEU A 44 5.94 -4.56 -4.68
CA LEU A 44 6.40 -5.25 -3.49
C LEU A 44 6.32 -6.77 -3.75
N PRO A 45 7.41 -7.54 -3.53
CA PRO A 45 7.40 -8.99 -3.75
C PRO A 45 6.66 -9.67 -2.59
N CYS A 46 5.35 -9.81 -2.77
CA CYS A 46 4.43 -10.24 -1.74
C CYS A 46 3.37 -11.11 -2.39
N THR A 47 3.41 -12.41 -2.08
CA THR A 47 2.55 -13.42 -2.67
C THR A 47 1.26 -13.61 -1.87
N GLY A 48 0.22 -14.16 -2.49
CA GLY A 48 -1.01 -14.54 -1.80
C GLY A 48 -2.04 -13.41 -1.61
N TYR A 49 -1.82 -12.23 -2.18
CA TYR A 49 -2.83 -11.17 -2.27
C TYR A 49 -3.82 -11.49 -3.40
N THR A 50 -4.81 -12.33 -3.10
CA THR A 50 -5.91 -12.63 -4.02
C THR A 50 -6.94 -11.49 -4.02
N GLY A 51 -7.97 -11.59 -4.88
CA GLY A 51 -9.03 -10.60 -4.99
C GLY A 51 -9.66 -10.28 -3.62
N GLY A 52 -10.06 -9.03 -3.39
CA GLY A 52 -10.58 -8.56 -2.09
C GLY A 52 -9.58 -7.79 -1.24
N THR A 53 -8.28 -7.91 -1.52
CA THR A 53 -7.22 -7.17 -0.78
C THR A 53 -6.99 -5.73 -1.28
N SER A 54 -7.58 -5.35 -2.41
CA SER A 54 -7.48 -4.00 -2.99
C SER A 54 -7.87 -2.92 -1.99
N GLY A 55 -7.13 -1.81 -1.98
CA GLY A 55 -7.35 -0.68 -1.09
C GLY A 55 -6.69 -0.84 0.29
N SER A 56 -6.17 -2.02 0.63
CA SER A 56 -5.51 -2.20 1.92
C SER A 56 -4.15 -1.50 1.98
N PRO A 57 -3.72 -0.96 3.13
CA PRO A 57 -2.60 -0.02 3.20
C PRO A 57 -1.23 -0.71 3.11
N TRP A 58 -0.27 0.00 2.52
CA TRP A 58 1.16 -0.24 2.67
C TRP A 58 1.72 0.71 3.71
N ILE A 59 2.32 0.15 4.76
CA ILE A 59 2.80 0.91 5.92
C ILE A 59 4.32 0.78 6.01
N THR A 60 5.02 1.89 6.18
CA THR A 60 6.46 1.92 6.50
C THR A 60 6.71 2.55 7.86
N GLU A 61 7.95 2.43 8.34
CA GLU A 61 8.42 2.99 9.62
C GLU A 61 7.48 2.67 10.79
N ILE A 62 7.11 1.39 10.90
CA ILE A 62 6.24 0.93 11.99
C ILE A 62 6.98 1.06 13.32
N ASP A 63 6.46 1.90 14.20
CA ASP A 63 6.86 1.95 15.60
C ASP A 63 6.17 0.80 16.36
N PRO A 64 6.92 -0.18 16.88
CA PRO A 64 6.34 -1.32 17.58
C PRO A 64 5.69 -0.97 18.93
N ARG A 65 6.03 0.18 19.52
CA ARG A 65 5.48 0.64 20.81
C ARG A 65 4.09 1.23 20.63
N THR A 66 3.92 2.09 19.64
CA THR A 66 2.65 2.77 19.35
C THR A 66 1.79 2.01 18.36
N ARG A 67 2.37 1.03 17.65
CA ARG A 67 1.76 0.31 16.52
C ARG A 67 1.28 1.26 15.41
N THR A 68 2.03 2.34 15.19
CA THR A 68 1.75 3.33 14.14
C THR A 68 2.87 3.37 13.12
N GLY A 69 2.57 3.80 11.90
CA GLY A 69 3.57 4.11 10.89
C GLY A 69 2.98 5.05 9.83
N TYR A 70 3.68 5.16 8.71
CA TYR A 70 3.27 5.98 7.57
C TYR A 70 2.63 5.12 6.50
N VAL A 71 1.42 5.51 6.06
CA VAL A 71 0.81 4.95 4.86
C VAL A 71 1.49 5.57 3.65
N ILE A 72 2.16 4.74 2.85
CA ILE A 72 2.89 5.19 1.65
C ILE A 72 2.21 4.75 0.35
N GLY A 73 1.20 3.90 0.44
CA GLY A 73 0.45 3.38 -0.69
C GLY A 73 -0.74 2.54 -0.24
N VAL A 74 -1.54 2.11 -1.21
CA VAL A 74 -2.59 1.09 -1.05
C VAL A 74 -2.43 0.00 -2.11
N ILE A 75 -2.82 -1.23 -1.80
CA ILE A 75 -2.84 -2.33 -2.76
C ILE A 75 -3.74 -1.92 -3.94
N GLY A 76 -3.13 -1.76 -5.10
CA GLY A 76 -3.80 -1.46 -6.36
C GLY A 76 -3.66 -2.61 -7.34
N GLY A 77 -4.56 -2.67 -8.32
CA GLY A 77 -4.48 -3.62 -9.41
C GLY A 77 -3.63 -3.07 -10.56
N HIS A 78 -2.38 -3.51 -10.71
CA HIS A 78 -1.78 -3.57 -12.04
C HIS A 78 -2.63 -4.55 -12.86
N GLN A 79 -3.25 -4.15 -13.98
CA GLN A 79 -4.02 -5.06 -14.85
C GLN A 79 -5.05 -6.00 -14.16
N ARG A 80 -5.73 -5.56 -13.07
CA ARG A 80 -6.64 -6.39 -12.23
C ARG A 80 -5.98 -7.50 -11.37
N GLY A 81 -4.66 -7.47 -11.16
CA GLY A 81 -3.97 -8.45 -10.30
C GLY A 81 -2.52 -8.77 -10.68
N GLY A 82 -2.00 -8.14 -11.73
CA GLY A 82 -0.69 -8.41 -12.30
C GLY A 82 -0.67 -9.71 -13.11
N ASP A 83 0.42 -9.94 -13.83
CA ASP A 83 0.67 -11.20 -14.53
C ASP A 83 1.01 -12.35 -13.57
N SER A 84 1.36 -12.03 -12.31
CA SER A 84 1.63 -13.00 -11.25
C SER A 84 1.03 -12.54 -9.91
N PRO A 85 0.43 -13.47 -9.13
CA PRO A 85 -0.05 -13.21 -7.76
C PRO A 85 1.07 -12.93 -6.76
N ASP A 86 2.34 -12.96 -7.20
CA ASP A 86 3.51 -12.82 -6.35
C ASP A 86 3.96 -11.37 -6.13
N VAL A 87 3.34 -10.41 -6.83
CA VAL A 87 3.72 -9.00 -6.77
C VAL A 87 2.51 -8.15 -6.48
N SER A 88 2.56 -7.43 -5.36
CA SER A 88 1.60 -6.38 -5.04
C SER A 88 2.07 -5.06 -5.63
N TYR A 89 1.13 -4.26 -6.15
CA TYR A 89 1.42 -2.96 -6.75
C TYR A 89 0.71 -1.85 -5.99
N SER A 90 1.28 -0.65 -6.06
CA SER A 90 0.66 0.56 -5.53
C SER A 90 1.01 1.76 -6.39
N ALA A 91 0.09 2.70 -6.52
CA ALA A 91 0.42 4.01 -7.07
C ALA A 91 1.29 4.78 -6.06
N TYR A 92 2.24 5.58 -6.55
CA TYR A 92 2.99 6.48 -5.67
C TYR A 92 2.04 7.50 -5.04
N PHE A 93 2.15 7.66 -3.71
CA PHE A 93 1.49 8.76 -2.99
C PHE A 93 2.26 10.06 -3.22
N GLY A 94 2.04 10.65 -4.40
CA GLY A 94 2.57 11.93 -4.82
C GLY A 94 1.75 13.13 -4.35
N ALA A 95 2.06 14.31 -4.88
CA ALA A 95 1.36 15.55 -4.55
C ALA A 95 -0.16 15.47 -4.82
N ASP A 96 -0.58 14.84 -5.92
CA ASP A 96 -2.00 14.71 -6.25
C ASP A 96 -2.78 13.89 -5.21
N VAL A 97 -2.19 12.79 -4.72
CA VAL A 97 -2.80 11.97 -3.66
C VAL A 97 -2.87 12.75 -2.35
N ARG A 98 -1.84 13.55 -2.04
CA ARG A 98 -1.87 14.43 -0.86
C ARG A 98 -2.99 15.47 -0.97
N THR A 99 -3.10 16.16 -2.10
CA THR A 99 -4.18 17.13 -2.31
C THR A 99 -5.56 16.48 -2.22
N LEU A 100 -5.71 15.27 -2.76
CA LEU A 100 -6.94 14.50 -2.63
C LEU A 100 -7.24 14.17 -1.17
N TYR A 101 -6.24 13.69 -0.42
CA TYR A 101 -6.37 13.38 1.01
C TYR A 101 -6.78 14.62 1.82
N GLU A 102 -6.09 15.75 1.63
CA GLU A 102 -6.40 17.02 2.31
C GLU A 102 -7.83 17.50 2.03
N ARG A 103 -8.31 17.37 0.78
CA ARG A 103 -9.71 17.66 0.43
C ARG A 103 -10.68 16.71 1.13
N ALA A 104 -10.38 15.41 1.13
CA ALA A 104 -11.25 14.39 1.72
C ALA A 104 -11.42 14.60 3.23
N VAL A 105 -10.34 14.89 3.96
CA VAL A 105 -10.41 15.11 5.41
C VAL A 105 -11.05 16.45 5.77
N ALA A 106 -10.93 17.48 4.92
CA ALA A 106 -11.60 18.76 5.13
C ALA A 106 -13.11 18.70 4.92
N GLN A 107 -13.61 17.75 4.10
CA GLN A 107 -15.05 17.54 3.87
C GLN A 107 -15.69 16.61 4.91
N GLY A 108 -14.89 15.85 5.66
CA GLY A 108 -15.34 14.91 6.69
C GLY A 108 -15.23 15.45 8.12
N GLY A 109 -15.05 16.77 8.29
CA GLY A 109 -14.93 17.47 9.59
C GLY A 109 -16.21 18.14 10.03
#